data_AF-A0A7J4M6Y0-F1
#
_entry.id   AF-A0A7J4M6Y0-F1
#
_cell.length_a   1.000
_cell.length_b   1.000
_cell.length_c   1.000
_cell.angle_alpha   90.00
_cell.angle_beta   90.00
_cell.angle_gamma   90.00
#
_symmetry.space_group_name_H-M   'P 1'
#
loop_
_entity.id
_entity.type
_entity.pdbx_description
1 polymer ?
#
loop_
_entity_poly.entity_id
_entity_poly.type
_entity_poly.pdbx_seq_one_letter_code
_entity_poly.pdbx_strand_id
1 'polypeptide(L)'
;MRYEKLAKVYEELSQTTKRLEKIDILSKFLETVSIEDSDILYLLQGDIYPTYDERKIGISNQIAIKAISKATGTDSKKVVLSWKKIGDIGEVAKDLTKGKKQTTLATHLLTTKKVIENLRKLPELIGKGTVDKKLSLITELLTSANPTESLYLVRTLIGDLRIGVQESTIKYSILKAFFKNNKEYEEEIQKAIDRSNDLKEVFEASKNGKLEDLEQIKLQVGKPIKAMLAQKANSIEDAFKHLGKPLAIEYKYDGFRLLIHKKGNEISLFTRSLENVTNQFPEVISYIKEFVKGDSFILDSEAVGYDKKTKRYTDFQAISQRIKRKYEIKKLSEKLPVEVNVFDILYYNGKNELETPFQKRAELIRKIITEHPYKLIVSKMKITSNEKEVKEFYKKALKDNQEGIMFKNLEAPYKPGRRVGNMLKLKPETNDLDLVITGAEWGTGKRAGWLSSFILSCKNENEFLEIGKVGTGIKEKSKEGVGFDELNEKLKPLIIKESGKEVKIKPSIVVSIHYQDIQKSPNYASGWALRFPRITALRDDRGTHDIATLEEIEKDFITQRSKNYKYG
;
A
#
# COMPACT_ATOMS: atom_id res chain seq x y z
N MET A 1 7.95 30.39 1.06
CA MET A 1 8.76 30.15 2.28
C MET A 1 10.19 29.67 1.95
N ARG A 2 11.19 29.96 2.80
CA ARG A 2 12.55 29.39 2.68
C ARG A 2 12.54 27.88 2.97
N TYR A 3 13.18 27.07 2.14
CA TYR A 3 13.23 25.61 2.30
C TYR A 3 13.97 25.19 3.59
N GLU A 4 14.94 25.98 4.04
CA GLU A 4 15.61 25.80 5.33
C GLU A 4 14.63 25.66 6.51
N LYS A 5 13.51 26.40 6.53
CA LYS A 5 12.51 26.28 7.61
C LYS A 5 11.90 24.88 7.65
N LEU A 6 11.54 24.34 6.48
CA LEU A 6 11.01 22.98 6.35
C LEU A 6 12.07 21.91 6.68
N ALA A 7 13.32 22.12 6.25
CA ALA A 7 14.43 21.23 6.56
C ALA A 7 14.72 21.13 8.07
N LYS A 8 14.61 22.24 8.81
CA LYS A 8 14.70 22.25 10.28
C LYS A 8 13.58 21.45 10.93
N VAL A 9 12.34 21.64 10.47
CA VAL A 9 11.18 20.85 10.93
C VAL A 9 11.40 19.36 10.69
N TYR A 10 11.94 18.96 9.55
CA TYR A 10 12.29 17.56 9.31
C TYR A 10 13.34 17.02 10.29
N GLU A 11 14.36 17.82 10.62
CA GLU A 11 15.39 17.47 11.60
C GLU A 11 14.80 17.26 12.98
N GLU A 12 13.97 18.19 13.48
CA GLU A 12 13.25 18.05 14.74
C GLU A 12 12.36 16.79 14.77
N LEU A 13 11.61 16.53 13.69
CA LEU A 13 10.74 15.36 13.56
C LEU A 13 11.52 14.04 13.55
N SER A 14 12.74 14.04 13.01
CA SER A 14 13.60 12.86 12.96
C SER A 14 14.24 12.51 14.32
N GLN A 15 14.37 13.49 15.22
CA GLN A 15 14.99 13.34 16.54
C GLN A 15 14.05 12.70 17.58
N THR A 16 12.75 12.67 17.32
CA THR A 16 11.77 12.04 18.22
C THR A 16 11.05 10.86 17.58
N THR A 17 10.78 9.83 18.39
CA THR A 17 9.90 8.71 18.02
C THR A 17 8.48 8.89 18.52
N LYS A 18 8.22 9.86 19.41
CA LYS A 18 6.93 10.07 20.06
C LYS A 18 5.98 10.84 19.14
N ARG A 19 4.83 10.23 18.85
CA ARG A 19 3.82 10.82 17.95
C ARG A 19 3.29 12.17 18.44
N LEU A 20 3.07 12.33 19.74
CA LEU A 20 2.57 13.59 20.32
C LEU A 20 3.55 14.75 20.13
N GLU A 21 4.85 14.52 20.36
CA GLU A 21 5.88 15.54 20.11
C GLU A 21 5.94 15.94 18.62
N LYS A 22 5.77 14.97 17.70
CA LYS A 22 5.67 15.28 16.27
C LYS A 22 4.44 16.12 15.92
N ILE A 23 3.30 15.83 16.55
CA ILE A 23 2.08 16.61 16.36
C ILE A 23 2.32 18.06 16.76
N ASP A 24 3.01 18.28 17.88
CA ASP A 24 3.32 19.60 18.42
C ASP A 24 4.29 20.40 17.56
N ILE A 25 5.34 19.76 17.04
CA ILE A 25 6.29 20.38 16.10
C ILE A 25 5.55 20.81 14.83
N LEU A 26 4.77 19.90 14.25
CA LEU A 26 4.04 20.16 13.02
C LEU A 26 2.93 21.20 13.21
N SER A 27 2.21 21.21 14.33
CA SER A 27 1.13 22.19 14.54
C SER A 27 1.68 23.61 14.55
N LYS A 28 2.75 23.85 15.32
CA LYS A 28 3.45 25.14 15.37
C LYS A 28 3.97 25.54 13.99
N PHE A 29 4.51 24.60 13.23
CA PHE A 29 4.97 24.87 11.87
C PHE A 29 3.80 25.27 10.96
N LEU A 30 2.70 24.51 10.95
CA LEU A 30 1.54 24.75 10.09
C LEU A 30 0.86 26.11 10.36
N GLU A 31 0.88 26.60 11.61
CA GLU A 31 0.42 27.95 11.94
C GLU A 31 1.17 29.03 11.13
N THR A 32 2.48 28.85 10.89
CA THR A 32 3.33 29.81 10.18
C THR A 32 3.26 29.75 8.65
N VAL A 33 2.61 28.73 8.09
CA VAL A 33 2.58 28.46 6.64
C VAL A 33 1.44 29.23 6.00
N SER A 34 1.68 30.00 4.93
CA SER A 34 0.61 30.70 4.20
C SER A 34 -0.09 29.78 3.19
N ILE A 35 -1.23 30.22 2.67
CA ILE A 35 -1.98 29.46 1.65
C ILE A 35 -1.15 29.31 0.36
N GLU A 36 -0.36 30.32 -0.02
CA GLU A 36 0.49 30.30 -1.21
C GLU A 36 1.62 29.26 -1.11
N ASP A 37 1.97 28.84 0.11
CA ASP A 37 2.97 27.82 0.40
C ASP A 37 2.34 26.45 0.75
N SER A 38 1.04 26.26 0.59
CA SER A 38 0.31 25.03 1.00
C SER A 38 0.80 23.75 0.30
N ASP A 39 1.46 23.85 -0.86
CA ASP A 39 2.07 22.71 -1.54
C ASP A 39 3.14 22.00 -0.67
N ILE A 40 3.63 22.61 0.41
CA ILE A 40 4.50 21.92 1.38
C ILE A 40 3.83 20.70 2.04
N LEU A 41 2.49 20.63 2.05
CA LEU A 41 1.78 19.48 2.60
C LEU A 41 2.16 18.20 1.85
N TYR A 42 2.42 18.29 0.54
CA TYR A 42 2.93 17.17 -0.23
C TYR A 42 4.37 16.81 0.18
N LEU A 43 5.23 17.82 0.37
CA LEU A 43 6.60 17.58 0.83
C LEU A 43 6.64 16.92 2.22
N LEU A 44 5.77 17.33 3.14
CA LEU A 44 5.61 16.71 4.46
C LEU A 44 5.20 15.23 4.38
N GLN A 45 4.53 14.83 3.28
CA GLN A 45 4.20 13.45 2.96
C GLN A 45 5.32 12.71 2.20
N GLY A 46 6.42 13.39 1.86
CA GLY A 46 7.52 12.85 1.08
C GLY A 46 7.24 12.77 -0.43
N ASP A 47 6.28 13.54 -0.93
CA ASP A 47 5.90 13.60 -2.34
C ASP A 47 5.82 15.07 -2.82
N ILE A 48 5.48 15.30 -4.08
CA ILE A 48 5.30 16.64 -4.69
C ILE A 48 3.92 16.81 -5.34
N TYR A 49 3.14 15.73 -5.33
CA TYR A 49 1.77 15.66 -5.79
C TYR A 49 0.91 14.96 -4.74
N PRO A 50 -0.42 15.12 -4.81
CA PRO A 50 -1.34 14.27 -4.06
C PRO A 50 -1.11 12.79 -4.33
N THR A 51 -1.48 11.94 -3.37
CA THR A 51 -1.27 10.48 -3.45
C THR A 51 -1.83 9.87 -4.75
N TYR A 52 -2.94 10.41 -5.24
CA TYR A 52 -3.65 9.95 -6.43
C TYR A 52 -3.07 10.42 -7.77
N ASP A 53 -2.10 11.33 -7.78
CA ASP A 53 -1.48 11.76 -9.03
C ASP A 53 -0.61 10.64 -9.60
N GLU A 54 -0.74 10.40 -10.91
CA GLU A 54 0.02 9.39 -11.64
C GLU A 54 1.51 9.73 -11.76
N ARG A 55 1.86 11.02 -11.69
CA ARG A 55 3.25 11.49 -11.81
C ARG A 55 3.97 11.23 -10.48
N LYS A 56 5.11 10.55 -10.58
CA LYS A 56 5.98 10.26 -9.44
C LYS A 56 7.38 10.79 -9.69
N ILE A 57 8.04 11.31 -8.65
CA ILE A 57 9.41 11.86 -8.70
C ILE A 57 10.38 10.85 -9.32
N GLY A 58 10.37 9.62 -8.78
CA GLY A 58 10.93 8.41 -9.39
C GLY A 58 12.38 8.54 -9.87
N ILE A 59 13.29 9.04 -9.02
CA ILE A 59 14.71 9.15 -9.37
C ILE A 59 15.50 7.95 -8.85
N SER A 60 16.34 7.36 -9.71
CA SER A 60 17.21 6.26 -9.31
C SER A 60 18.35 6.74 -8.41
N ASN A 61 18.82 5.86 -7.51
CA ASN A 61 20.00 6.13 -6.68
C ASN A 61 21.23 6.55 -7.51
N GLN A 62 21.37 6.02 -8.73
CA GLN A 62 22.47 6.40 -9.64
C GLN A 62 22.41 7.87 -10.07
N ILE A 63 21.21 8.39 -10.38
CA ILE A 63 21.05 9.81 -10.72
C ILE A 63 21.32 10.68 -9.50
N ALA A 64 20.85 10.28 -8.31
CA ALA A 64 21.13 10.99 -7.07
C ALA A 64 22.64 11.04 -6.77
N ILE A 65 23.37 9.92 -6.92
CA ILE A 65 24.84 9.86 -6.77
C ILE A 65 25.53 10.84 -7.72
N LYS A 66 25.15 10.83 -9.01
CA LYS A 66 25.72 11.74 -10.02
C LYS A 66 25.43 13.21 -9.67
N ALA A 67 24.23 13.51 -9.19
CA ALA A 67 23.85 14.87 -8.82
C ALA A 67 24.62 15.37 -7.59
N ILE A 68 24.78 14.54 -6.55
CA ILE A 68 25.59 14.86 -5.37
C ILE A 68 27.05 15.08 -5.80
N SER A 69 27.59 14.19 -6.63
CA SER A 69 28.95 14.28 -7.16
C SER A 69 29.18 15.63 -7.87
N LYS A 70 28.27 16.00 -8.78
CA LYS A 70 28.33 17.26 -9.53
C LYS A 70 28.15 18.50 -8.63
N ALA A 71 27.21 18.47 -7.68
CA ALA A 71 26.90 19.59 -6.80
C ALA A 71 27.98 19.85 -5.73
N THR A 72 28.74 18.82 -5.34
CA THR A 72 29.79 18.91 -4.30
C THR A 72 31.21 18.95 -4.86
N GLY A 73 31.38 18.68 -6.17
CA GLY A 73 32.69 18.51 -6.79
C GLY A 73 33.44 17.24 -6.35
N THR A 74 32.73 16.29 -5.72
CA THR A 74 33.29 15.04 -5.22
C THR A 74 33.19 13.94 -6.28
N ASP A 75 34.22 13.12 -6.44
CA ASP A 75 34.17 11.96 -7.35
C ASP A 75 33.04 10.98 -6.99
N SER A 76 32.34 10.48 -8.01
CA SER A 76 31.17 9.59 -7.82
C SER A 76 31.53 8.28 -7.09
N LYS A 77 32.75 7.75 -7.24
CA LYS A 77 33.19 6.55 -6.50
C LYS A 77 33.27 6.86 -5.01
N LYS A 78 33.73 8.05 -4.63
CA LYS A 78 33.78 8.48 -3.23
C LYS A 78 32.37 8.63 -2.64
N VAL A 79 31.40 9.15 -3.41
CA VAL A 79 29.98 9.19 -2.99
C VAL A 79 29.47 7.77 -2.70
N VAL A 80 29.75 6.81 -3.59
CA VAL A 80 29.35 5.40 -3.42
C VAL A 80 30.01 4.78 -2.17
N LEU A 81 31.30 5.03 -1.93
CA LEU A 81 32.00 4.53 -0.76
C LEU A 81 31.41 5.10 0.55
N SER A 82 31.14 6.40 0.61
CA SER A 82 30.46 7.01 1.75
C SER A 82 29.07 6.42 1.97
N TRP A 83 28.31 6.19 0.90
CA TRP A 83 26.98 5.59 1.00
C TRP A 83 27.02 4.16 1.52
N LYS A 84 27.99 3.34 1.08
CA LYS A 84 28.21 1.99 1.64
C LYS A 84 28.47 2.01 3.14
N LYS A 85 29.21 3.02 3.64
CA LYS A 85 29.55 3.16 5.06
C LYS A 85 28.37 3.69 5.90
N ILE A 86 27.67 4.72 5.41
CA ILE A 86 26.63 5.43 6.16
C ILE A 86 25.25 4.74 6.04
N GLY A 87 24.97 4.11 4.90
CA GLY A 87 23.69 3.45 4.64
C GLY A 87 22.52 4.40 4.30
N ASP A 88 22.77 5.70 4.21
CA ASP A 88 21.79 6.72 3.86
C ASP A 88 22.40 7.75 2.89
N ILE A 89 21.87 7.82 1.67
CA ILE A 89 22.40 8.71 0.61
C ILE A 89 22.11 10.19 0.90
N GLY A 90 21.09 10.49 1.68
CA GLY A 90 20.82 11.84 2.15
C GLY A 90 21.87 12.30 3.17
N GLU A 91 22.24 11.43 4.12
CA GLU A 91 23.30 11.77 5.09
C GLU A 91 24.66 11.94 4.39
N VAL A 92 24.93 11.14 3.36
CA VAL A 92 26.10 11.34 2.47
C VAL A 92 26.05 12.71 1.82
N ALA A 93 24.88 13.14 1.31
CA ALA A 93 24.71 14.46 0.72
C ALA A 93 24.97 15.58 1.75
N LYS A 94 24.46 15.45 2.98
CA LYS A 94 24.73 16.37 4.10
C LYS A 94 26.22 16.50 4.36
N ASP A 95 26.90 15.37 4.53
CA ASP A 95 28.33 15.35 4.86
C ASP A 95 29.22 15.89 3.75
N LEU A 96 28.95 15.53 2.50
CA LEU A 96 29.73 16.05 1.36
C LEU A 96 29.43 17.53 1.08
N THR A 97 28.23 18.00 1.39
CA THR A 97 27.87 19.42 1.26
C THR A 97 28.62 20.31 2.25
N LYS A 98 28.97 19.81 3.44
CA LYS A 98 29.83 20.54 4.42
C LYS A 98 31.22 20.85 3.84
N GLY A 99 31.73 19.97 2.98
CA GLY A 99 33.06 20.07 2.38
C GLY A 99 33.12 20.76 1.01
N LYS A 100 32.04 21.45 0.58
CA LYS A 100 32.01 22.17 -0.70
C LYS A 100 33.17 23.17 -0.77
N LYS A 101 34.14 22.93 -1.68
CA LYS A 101 35.30 23.80 -1.92
C LYS A 101 34.95 25.13 -2.63
N GLN A 102 33.76 25.21 -3.23
CA GLN A 102 33.33 26.33 -4.05
C GLN A 102 32.10 26.98 -3.41
N THR A 103 32.32 28.06 -2.66
CA THR A 103 31.28 29.02 -2.30
C THR A 103 30.85 29.71 -3.59
N THR A 104 29.73 29.30 -4.19
CA THR A 104 29.13 30.08 -5.27
C THR A 104 28.83 31.49 -4.75
N LEU A 105 29.39 32.50 -5.40
CA LEU A 105 29.27 33.94 -5.08
C LEU A 105 27.82 34.45 -4.96
N ALA A 106 26.84 33.67 -5.43
CA ALA A 106 25.42 33.88 -5.21
C ALA A 106 24.77 32.60 -4.65
N THR A 107 24.75 32.43 -3.33
CA THR A 107 23.86 31.46 -2.68
C THR A 107 22.43 31.99 -2.75
N HIS A 108 21.74 31.72 -3.87
CA HIS A 108 20.30 31.95 -3.92
C HIS A 108 19.64 31.09 -2.84
N LEU A 109 19.02 31.76 -1.86
CA LEU A 109 18.29 31.11 -0.80
C LEU A 109 17.22 30.20 -1.40
N LEU A 110 17.32 28.90 -1.11
CA LEU A 110 16.40 27.91 -1.65
C LEU A 110 14.99 28.11 -1.03
N THR A 111 13.96 28.11 -1.88
CA THR A 111 12.55 28.24 -1.46
C THR A 111 11.80 26.94 -1.68
N THR A 112 10.76 26.70 -0.88
CA THR A 112 9.84 25.56 -1.03
C THR A 112 9.22 25.53 -2.43
N LYS A 113 8.78 26.70 -2.93
CA LYS A 113 8.26 26.87 -4.29
C LYS A 113 9.26 26.41 -5.36
N LYS A 114 10.51 26.88 -5.30
CA LYS A 114 11.55 26.47 -6.27
C LYS A 114 11.82 24.97 -6.22
N VAL A 115 11.85 24.38 -5.02
CA VAL A 115 12.01 22.93 -4.85
C VAL A 115 10.87 22.19 -5.54
N ILE A 116 9.62 22.52 -5.22
CA ILE A 116 8.45 21.83 -5.80
C ILE A 116 8.40 22.01 -7.31
N GLU A 117 8.55 23.23 -7.83
CA GLU A 117 8.54 23.50 -9.27
C GLU A 117 9.62 22.71 -10.02
N ASN A 118 10.85 22.66 -9.50
CA ASN A 118 11.92 21.90 -10.14
C ASN A 118 11.71 20.39 -10.04
N LEU A 119 11.21 19.89 -8.90
CA LEU A 119 10.89 18.47 -8.75
C LEU A 119 9.71 18.06 -9.64
N ARG A 120 8.71 18.92 -9.84
CA ARG A 120 7.54 18.67 -10.72
C ARG A 120 7.88 18.59 -12.20
N LYS A 121 9.00 19.17 -12.64
CA LYS A 121 9.54 19.01 -14.01
C LYS A 121 10.14 17.61 -14.25
N LEU A 122 10.56 16.89 -13.20
CA LEU A 122 11.28 15.62 -13.36
C LEU A 122 10.44 14.48 -13.98
N PRO A 123 9.16 14.28 -13.61
CA PRO A 123 8.33 13.23 -14.19
C PRO A 123 7.95 13.51 -15.66
N GLU A 124 7.92 14.78 -16.08
CA GLU A 124 7.59 15.21 -17.45
C GLU A 124 8.72 14.90 -18.45
N LEU A 125 9.95 14.75 -17.94
CA LEU A 125 11.15 14.47 -18.72
C LEU A 125 11.26 12.98 -19.09
N ILE A 126 10.48 12.54 -20.09
CA ILE A 126 10.42 11.14 -20.57
C ILE A 126 11.12 11.01 -21.94
N GLY A 127 11.83 9.90 -22.17
CA GLY A 127 12.42 9.56 -23.47
C GLY A 127 13.95 9.63 -23.52
N LYS A 128 14.51 9.42 -24.72
CA LYS A 128 15.97 9.41 -24.94
C LYS A 128 16.53 10.82 -24.72
N GLY A 129 17.65 10.93 -24.00
CA GLY A 129 18.35 12.20 -23.76
C GLY A 129 17.80 13.06 -22.63
N THR A 130 16.80 12.60 -21.86
CA THR A 130 16.25 13.39 -20.74
C THR A 130 17.01 13.27 -19.43
N VAL A 131 17.90 12.26 -19.31
CA VAL A 131 18.68 11.98 -18.08
C VAL A 131 19.54 13.18 -17.68
N ASP A 132 20.22 13.83 -18.63
CA ASP A 132 21.09 14.98 -18.35
C ASP A 132 20.30 16.21 -17.90
N LYS A 133 19.08 16.40 -18.44
CA LYS A 133 18.17 17.46 -17.99
C LYS A 133 17.71 17.22 -16.56
N LYS A 134 17.31 15.98 -16.21
CA LYS A 134 16.97 15.61 -14.82
C LYS A 134 18.16 15.84 -13.88
N LEU A 135 19.34 15.40 -14.29
CA LEU A 135 20.58 15.60 -13.53
C LEU A 135 20.86 17.08 -13.31
N SER A 136 20.69 17.93 -14.33
CA SER A 136 20.90 19.38 -14.23
C SER A 136 19.95 20.03 -13.21
N LEU A 137 18.66 19.72 -13.28
CA LEU A 137 17.65 20.27 -12.35
C LEU A 137 17.93 19.87 -10.90
N ILE A 138 18.30 18.61 -10.66
CA ILE A 138 18.64 18.13 -9.31
C ILE A 138 19.93 18.79 -8.83
N THR A 139 20.94 18.87 -9.70
CA THR A 139 22.22 19.52 -9.36
C THR A 139 22.00 20.98 -8.98
N GLU A 140 21.15 21.71 -9.71
CA GLU A 140 20.82 23.12 -9.41
C GLU A 140 20.29 23.30 -7.99
N LEU A 141 19.35 22.43 -7.58
CA LEU A 141 18.80 22.43 -6.22
C LEU A 141 19.89 22.11 -5.18
N LEU A 142 20.68 21.06 -5.42
CA LEU A 142 21.73 20.62 -4.47
C LEU A 142 22.88 21.62 -4.36
N THR A 143 23.23 22.34 -5.43
CA THR A 143 24.25 23.40 -5.39
C THR A 143 23.79 24.54 -4.47
N SER A 144 22.50 24.91 -4.55
CA SER A 144 21.89 25.97 -3.75
C SER A 144 21.59 25.55 -2.30
N ALA A 145 21.56 24.26 -2.01
CA ALA A 145 21.21 23.72 -0.70
C ALA A 145 22.36 23.77 0.31
N ASN A 146 22.02 24.13 1.56
CA ASN A 146 22.87 23.91 2.73
C ASN A 146 22.90 22.42 3.12
N PRO A 147 23.75 21.99 4.07
CA PRO A 147 23.87 20.57 4.45
C PRO A 147 22.54 19.91 4.85
N THR A 148 21.74 20.54 5.71
CA THR A 148 20.45 19.98 6.16
C THR A 148 19.41 19.98 5.05
N GLU A 149 19.40 21.01 4.20
CA GLU A 149 18.53 21.03 3.01
C GLU A 149 18.90 19.90 2.03
N SER A 150 20.20 19.67 1.80
CA SER A 150 20.68 18.62 0.88
C SER A 150 20.28 17.22 1.34
N LEU A 151 20.31 16.95 2.66
CA LEU A 151 19.81 15.72 3.27
C LEU A 151 18.38 15.42 2.83
N TYR A 152 17.48 16.37 3.10
CA TYR A 152 16.06 16.17 2.90
C TYR A 152 15.62 16.30 1.45
N LEU A 153 16.32 17.08 0.62
CA LEU A 153 16.13 17.06 -0.83
C LEU A 153 16.41 15.68 -1.40
N VAL A 154 17.57 15.10 -1.06
CA VAL A 154 17.95 13.77 -1.56
C VAL A 154 16.99 12.71 -1.05
N ARG A 155 16.64 12.73 0.25
CA ARG A 155 15.65 11.80 0.81
C ARG A 155 14.28 11.91 0.14
N THR A 156 13.81 13.12 -0.19
CA THR A 156 12.57 13.34 -0.95
C THR A 156 12.69 12.78 -2.38
N LEU A 157 13.81 13.04 -3.06
CA LEU A 157 14.05 12.59 -4.45
C LEU A 157 14.00 11.07 -4.60
N ILE A 158 14.51 10.32 -3.62
CA ILE A 158 14.53 8.86 -3.63
C ILE A 158 13.26 8.23 -3.02
N GLY A 159 12.32 9.04 -2.51
CA GLY A 159 11.09 8.58 -1.88
C GLY A 159 11.28 7.95 -0.49
N ASP A 160 12.30 8.37 0.27
CA ASP A 160 12.64 7.83 1.58
C ASP A 160 12.94 8.96 2.59
N LEU A 161 11.91 9.75 2.93
CA LEU A 161 12.03 10.98 3.75
C LEU A 161 12.47 10.72 5.21
N ARG A 162 12.11 9.56 5.77
CA ARG A 162 12.53 9.07 7.11
C ARG A 162 12.21 9.97 8.32
N ILE A 163 11.22 10.86 8.21
CA ILE A 163 10.79 11.71 9.34
C ILE A 163 9.73 11.07 10.24
N GLY A 164 9.22 9.89 9.87
CA GLY A 164 8.21 9.16 10.64
C GLY A 164 6.91 9.94 10.84
N VAL A 165 6.49 10.67 9.80
CA VAL A 165 5.21 11.38 9.72
C VAL A 165 4.27 10.59 8.83
N GLN A 166 3.04 10.41 9.29
CA GLN A 166 1.95 9.79 8.54
C GLN A 166 0.84 10.82 8.34
N GLU A 167 -0.05 10.57 7.38
CA GLU A 167 -1.25 11.40 7.14
C GLU A 167 -2.04 11.67 8.42
N SER A 168 -2.20 10.66 9.28
CA SER A 168 -2.88 10.84 10.56
C SER A 168 -2.16 11.80 11.50
N THR A 169 -0.82 11.87 11.46
CA THR A 169 -0.04 12.82 12.26
C THR A 169 -0.30 14.24 11.78
N ILE A 170 -0.25 14.47 10.46
CA ILE A 170 -0.56 15.77 9.85
C ILE A 170 -2.01 16.19 10.17
N LYS A 171 -2.97 15.26 10.07
CA LYS A 171 -4.37 15.49 10.47
C LYS A 171 -4.48 16.06 11.88
N TYR A 172 -3.87 15.41 12.87
CA TYR A 172 -3.92 15.87 14.26
C TYR A 172 -3.13 17.17 14.46
N SER A 173 -2.09 17.44 13.66
CA SER A 173 -1.40 18.73 13.67
C SER A 173 -2.26 19.88 13.15
N ILE A 174 -3.04 19.66 12.08
CA ILE A 174 -4.03 20.63 11.58
C ILE A 174 -5.10 20.87 12.66
N LEU A 175 -5.64 19.80 13.25
CA LEU A 175 -6.60 19.89 14.34
C LEU A 175 -6.07 20.71 15.52
N LYS A 176 -4.82 20.46 15.93
CA LYS A 176 -4.19 21.19 17.02
C LYS A 176 -3.95 22.65 16.68
N ALA A 177 -3.44 22.93 15.48
CA ALA A 177 -3.07 24.27 15.02
C ALA A 177 -4.28 25.22 14.90
N PHE A 178 -5.39 24.73 14.35
CA PHE A 178 -6.50 25.62 13.96
C PHE A 178 -7.79 25.42 14.78
N PHE A 179 -7.90 24.32 15.53
CA PHE A 179 -9.15 23.95 16.21
C PHE A 179 -8.97 23.48 17.66
N LYS A 180 -7.77 23.69 18.25
CA LYS A 180 -7.49 23.43 19.67
C LYS A 180 -7.89 22.02 20.16
N ASN A 181 -7.75 21.00 19.29
CA ASN A 181 -8.12 19.60 19.58
C ASN A 181 -9.60 19.35 19.91
N ASN A 182 -10.51 20.17 19.38
CA ASN A 182 -11.94 19.94 19.53
C ASN A 182 -12.40 18.69 18.74
N LYS A 183 -13.16 17.80 19.40
CA LYS A 183 -13.60 16.53 18.84
C LYS A 183 -14.55 16.65 17.64
N GLU A 184 -15.43 17.65 17.63
CA GLU A 184 -16.36 17.88 16.51
C GLU A 184 -15.59 18.20 15.22
N TYR A 185 -14.57 19.06 15.33
CA TYR A 185 -13.69 19.40 14.22
C TYR A 185 -12.81 18.23 13.81
N GLU A 186 -12.44 17.32 14.71
CA GLU A 186 -11.73 16.10 14.33
C GLU A 186 -12.55 15.25 13.35
N GLU A 187 -13.84 15.08 13.64
CA GLU A 187 -14.74 14.31 12.78
C GLU A 187 -14.94 15.00 11.43
N GLU A 188 -15.09 16.33 11.40
CA GLU A 188 -15.27 17.05 10.13
C GLU A 188 -13.98 17.14 9.31
N ILE A 189 -12.81 17.32 9.92
CA ILE A 189 -11.52 17.20 9.23
C ILE A 189 -11.40 15.81 8.61
N GLN A 190 -11.78 14.75 9.34
CA GLN A 190 -11.74 13.39 8.79
C GLN A 190 -12.70 13.24 7.59
N LYS A 191 -13.91 13.78 7.66
CA LYS A 191 -14.84 13.79 6.51
C LYS A 191 -14.29 14.59 5.34
N ALA A 192 -13.65 15.74 5.59
CA ALA A 192 -13.02 16.55 4.55
C ALA A 192 -11.87 15.80 3.87
N ILE A 193 -11.05 15.04 4.62
CA ILE A 193 -10.04 14.12 4.07
C ILE A 193 -10.70 13.02 3.24
N ASP A 194 -11.79 12.43 3.74
CA ASP A 194 -12.52 11.35 3.06
C ASP A 194 -13.13 11.84 1.72
N ARG A 195 -13.58 13.10 1.65
CA ARG A 195 -14.12 13.75 0.44
C ARG A 195 -13.06 14.18 -0.56
N SER A 196 -11.97 14.80 -0.08
CA SER A 196 -10.91 15.36 -0.94
C SER A 196 -9.83 14.35 -1.32
N ASN A 197 -9.50 13.39 -0.45
CA ASN A 197 -8.28 12.61 -0.52
C ASN A 197 -7.01 13.49 -0.67
N ASP A 198 -7.03 14.71 -0.12
CA ASP A 198 -5.97 15.71 -0.27
C ASP A 198 -5.80 16.56 1.00
N LEU A 199 -4.68 16.38 1.71
CA LEU A 199 -4.40 17.13 2.93
C LEU A 199 -4.12 18.61 2.69
N LYS A 200 -3.71 18.99 1.47
CA LYS A 200 -3.51 20.40 1.11
C LYS A 200 -4.83 21.15 1.16
N GLU A 201 -5.86 20.62 0.50
CA GLU A 201 -7.20 21.24 0.49
C GLU A 201 -7.77 21.36 1.90
N VAL A 202 -7.59 20.31 2.72
CA VAL A 202 -8.03 20.30 4.12
C VAL A 202 -7.27 21.33 4.96
N PHE A 203 -5.97 21.47 4.75
CA PHE A 203 -5.16 22.50 5.40
C PHE A 203 -5.61 23.92 5.00
N GLU A 204 -5.83 24.17 3.72
CA GLU A 204 -6.30 25.46 3.20
C GLU A 204 -7.65 25.86 3.80
N ALA A 205 -8.61 24.92 3.83
CA ALA A 205 -9.92 25.14 4.46
C ALA A 205 -9.82 25.32 5.98
N SER A 206 -8.82 24.72 6.63
CA SER A 206 -8.65 24.82 8.09
C SER A 206 -8.12 26.17 8.56
N LYS A 207 -7.52 26.98 7.68
CA LYS A 207 -6.77 28.18 8.06
C LYS A 207 -7.60 29.24 8.79
N ASN A 208 -8.88 29.35 8.49
CA ASN A 208 -9.77 30.31 9.14
C ASN A 208 -10.36 29.79 10.46
N GLY A 209 -10.12 28.53 10.83
CA GLY A 209 -10.68 27.92 12.04
C GLY A 209 -12.20 27.74 11.99
N LYS A 210 -12.79 27.72 10.79
CA LYS A 210 -14.24 27.61 10.57
C LYS A 210 -14.63 26.21 10.10
N LEU A 211 -15.72 25.69 10.64
CA LEU A 211 -16.23 24.37 10.27
C LEU A 211 -16.80 24.38 8.85
N GLU A 212 -17.46 25.48 8.49
CA GLU A 212 -18.15 25.67 7.21
C GLU A 212 -17.18 25.56 6.02
N ASP A 213 -15.93 26.02 6.19
CA ASP A 213 -14.89 25.95 5.17
C ASP A 213 -14.50 24.49 4.87
N LEU A 214 -14.46 23.63 5.89
CA LEU A 214 -14.23 22.18 5.72
C LEU A 214 -15.42 21.53 5.00
N GLU A 215 -16.65 21.91 5.33
CA GLU A 215 -17.88 21.39 4.72
C GLU A 215 -18.02 21.74 3.23
N GLN A 216 -17.38 22.83 2.78
CA GLN A 216 -17.33 23.19 1.35
C GLN A 216 -16.51 22.21 0.51
N ILE A 217 -15.59 21.46 1.12
CA ILE A 217 -14.82 20.42 0.41
C ILE A 217 -15.78 19.33 -0.05
N LYS A 218 -16.04 19.24 -1.36
CA LYS A 218 -16.93 18.23 -1.95
C LYS A 218 -16.15 17.06 -2.54
N LEU A 219 -16.80 15.90 -2.55
CA LEU A 219 -16.33 14.75 -3.32
C LEU A 219 -16.41 15.06 -4.82
N GLN A 220 -15.31 14.87 -5.55
CA GLN A 220 -15.21 15.21 -6.97
C GLN A 220 -15.04 13.96 -7.84
N VAL A 221 -15.90 13.81 -8.84
CA VAL A 221 -15.74 12.74 -9.83
C VAL A 221 -14.51 13.01 -10.70
N GLY A 222 -13.74 11.97 -11.01
CA GLY A 222 -12.41 12.07 -11.63
C GLY A 222 -11.25 12.15 -10.64
N LYS A 223 -11.48 12.57 -9.39
CA LYS A 223 -10.49 12.56 -8.31
C LYS A 223 -10.64 11.27 -7.49
N PRO A 224 -9.71 10.30 -7.56
CA PRO A 224 -9.93 9.00 -6.94
C PRO A 224 -9.80 9.08 -5.42
N ILE A 225 -10.64 8.31 -4.75
CA ILE A 225 -10.71 8.24 -3.29
C ILE A 225 -10.22 6.90 -2.77
N LYS A 226 -9.70 6.86 -1.55
CA LYS A 226 -9.18 5.61 -0.97
C LYS A 226 -10.33 4.63 -0.73
N ALA A 227 -10.14 3.38 -1.13
CA ALA A 227 -11.15 2.36 -0.91
C ALA A 227 -11.26 1.94 0.57
N MET A 228 -12.48 1.74 1.07
CA MET A 228 -12.77 1.27 2.44
C MET A 228 -12.31 -0.19 2.63
N LEU A 229 -11.68 -0.51 3.76
CA LEU A 229 -11.03 -1.80 4.01
C LEU A 229 -11.74 -2.59 5.12
N ALA A 230 -11.79 -3.92 4.96
CA ALA A 230 -12.42 -4.82 5.93
C ALA A 230 -11.45 -5.36 6.99
N GLN A 231 -11.93 -5.65 8.19
CA GLN A 231 -11.24 -6.51 9.17
C GLN A 231 -11.48 -7.99 8.87
N LYS A 232 -10.68 -8.89 9.47
CA LYS A 232 -10.89 -10.34 9.37
C LYS A 232 -11.94 -10.75 10.41
N ALA A 233 -12.94 -11.52 10.02
CA ALA A 233 -13.82 -12.21 10.96
C ALA A 233 -13.14 -13.51 11.43
N ASN A 234 -13.25 -13.82 12.72
CA ASN A 234 -12.75 -15.09 13.25
C ASN A 234 -13.71 -16.25 12.95
N SER A 235 -15.01 -15.98 12.96
CA SER A 235 -16.06 -16.95 12.66
C SER A 235 -17.32 -16.25 12.13
N ILE A 236 -18.32 -17.03 11.71
CA ILE A 236 -19.64 -16.50 11.33
C ILE A 236 -20.36 -15.89 12.54
N GLU A 237 -20.24 -16.52 13.71
CA GLU A 237 -20.83 -16.04 14.96
C GLU A 237 -20.20 -14.71 15.41
N ASP A 238 -18.87 -14.61 15.32
CA ASP A 238 -18.12 -13.38 15.56
C ASP A 238 -18.59 -12.24 14.65
N ALA A 239 -18.83 -12.54 13.36
CA ALA A 239 -19.34 -11.54 12.43
C ALA A 239 -20.72 -11.00 12.83
N PHE A 240 -21.65 -11.88 13.24
CA PHE A 240 -22.96 -11.44 13.74
C PHE A 240 -22.87 -10.66 15.05
N LYS A 241 -22.00 -11.07 15.97
CA LYS A 241 -21.77 -10.37 17.24
C LYS A 241 -21.25 -8.96 17.01
N HIS A 242 -20.37 -8.79 16.03
CA HIS A 242 -19.72 -7.51 15.76
C HIS A 242 -20.56 -6.57 14.88
N LEU A 243 -21.32 -7.12 13.91
CA LEU A 243 -22.04 -6.31 12.91
C LEU A 243 -23.54 -6.18 13.18
N GLY A 244 -24.10 -7.02 14.05
CA GLY A 244 -25.54 -7.09 14.32
C GLY A 244 -26.27 -8.10 13.44
N LYS A 245 -27.57 -8.25 13.72
CA LYS A 245 -28.52 -9.13 13.01
C LYS A 245 -29.75 -8.29 12.59
N PRO A 246 -30.21 -8.34 11.32
CA PRO A 246 -29.57 -8.99 10.18
C PRO A 246 -28.34 -8.21 9.68
N LEU A 247 -27.51 -8.87 8.88
CA LEU A 247 -26.38 -8.26 8.16
C LEU A 247 -26.42 -8.64 6.68
N ALA A 248 -25.66 -7.93 5.85
CA ALA A 248 -25.45 -8.32 4.46
C ALA A 248 -24.22 -9.22 4.32
N ILE A 249 -24.35 -10.29 3.55
CA ILE A 249 -23.25 -11.13 3.07
C ILE A 249 -23.08 -10.96 1.57
N GLU A 250 -21.83 -10.85 1.12
CA GLU A 250 -21.46 -10.72 -0.29
C GLU A 250 -20.34 -11.68 -0.65
N TYR A 251 -20.22 -12.00 -1.94
CA TYR A 251 -19.04 -12.71 -2.43
C TYR A 251 -17.79 -11.88 -2.18
N LYS A 252 -16.75 -12.54 -1.66
CA LYS A 252 -15.42 -11.97 -1.63
C LYS A 252 -14.69 -12.40 -2.90
N TYR A 253 -14.83 -11.59 -3.92
CA TYR A 253 -14.27 -11.88 -5.24
C TYR A 253 -12.73 -11.96 -5.23
N ASP A 254 -12.18 -12.88 -6.03
CA ASP A 254 -10.73 -13.00 -6.29
C ASP A 254 -10.34 -12.23 -7.56
N GLY A 255 -10.20 -10.92 -7.43
CA GLY A 255 -9.90 -10.04 -8.53
C GLY A 255 -9.02 -8.87 -8.10
N PHE A 256 -9.16 -7.76 -8.81
CA PHE A 256 -8.62 -6.50 -8.35
C PHE A 256 -9.70 -5.45 -8.21
N ARG A 257 -9.63 -4.72 -7.10
CA ARG A 257 -10.56 -3.65 -6.81
C ARG A 257 -10.41 -2.49 -7.79
N LEU A 258 -11.54 -2.03 -8.30
CA LEU A 258 -11.65 -1.00 -9.31
C LEU A 258 -12.69 0.04 -8.89
N LEU A 259 -12.23 1.27 -8.69
CA LEU A 259 -13.08 2.45 -8.52
C LEU A 259 -13.37 3.04 -9.88
N ILE A 260 -14.65 3.16 -10.22
CA ILE A 260 -15.12 3.60 -11.53
C ILE A 260 -15.75 4.97 -11.37
N HIS A 261 -15.09 5.98 -11.93
CA HIS A 261 -15.59 7.36 -11.96
C HIS A 261 -16.19 7.62 -13.35
N LYS A 262 -17.40 8.15 -13.43
CA LYS A 262 -18.01 8.64 -14.68
C LYS A 262 -18.48 10.07 -14.50
N LYS A 263 -18.13 10.98 -15.42
CA LYS A 263 -18.69 12.34 -15.50
C LYS A 263 -19.03 12.66 -16.97
N GLY A 264 -20.31 12.74 -17.28
CA GLY A 264 -20.76 12.81 -18.67
C GLY A 264 -20.27 11.58 -19.45
N ASN A 265 -19.45 11.81 -20.47
CA ASN A 265 -18.87 10.74 -21.31
C ASN A 265 -17.48 10.27 -20.86
N GLU A 266 -16.87 10.98 -19.91
CA GLU A 266 -15.54 10.65 -19.38
C GLU A 266 -15.67 9.56 -18.32
N ILE A 267 -14.91 8.48 -18.48
CA ILE A 267 -14.84 7.37 -17.53
C ILE A 267 -13.39 7.13 -17.19
N SER A 268 -13.10 7.12 -15.89
CA SER A 268 -11.77 6.83 -15.34
C SER A 268 -11.85 5.65 -14.39
N LEU A 269 -10.88 4.75 -14.50
CA LEU A 269 -10.79 3.52 -13.72
C LEU A 269 -9.56 3.59 -12.82
N PHE A 270 -9.74 3.43 -11.52
CA PHE A 270 -8.65 3.51 -10.54
C PHE A 270 -8.55 2.22 -9.73
N THR A 271 -7.34 1.74 -9.54
CA THR A 271 -7.07 0.58 -8.67
C THR A 271 -7.21 0.98 -7.19
N ARG A 272 -7.16 -0.01 -6.30
CA ARG A 272 -7.05 0.21 -4.85
C ARG A 272 -5.90 1.15 -4.45
N SER A 273 -4.78 1.12 -5.17
CA SER A 273 -3.61 1.98 -4.97
C SER A 273 -3.72 3.32 -5.69
N LEU A 274 -4.90 3.65 -6.22
CA LEU A 274 -5.23 4.88 -6.94
C LEU A 274 -4.49 5.04 -8.28
N GLU A 275 -3.89 3.96 -8.80
CA GLU A 275 -3.32 3.95 -10.15
C GLU A 275 -4.44 3.96 -11.18
N ASN A 276 -4.36 4.87 -12.15
CA ASN A 276 -5.28 4.92 -13.28
C ASN A 276 -5.00 3.79 -14.26
N VAL A 277 -6.01 2.95 -14.48
CA VAL A 277 -5.96 1.78 -15.36
C VAL A 277 -6.97 1.87 -16.51
N THR A 278 -7.46 3.08 -16.80
CA THR A 278 -8.51 3.33 -17.82
C THR A 278 -8.13 2.73 -19.18
N ASN A 279 -6.90 2.95 -19.61
CA ASN A 279 -6.41 2.48 -20.92
C ASN A 279 -6.21 0.96 -20.97
N GLN A 280 -6.04 0.30 -19.83
CA GLN A 280 -5.76 -1.13 -19.71
C GLN A 280 -7.04 -1.98 -19.76
N PHE A 281 -8.20 -1.38 -19.51
CA PHE A 281 -9.51 -2.04 -19.45
C PHE A 281 -10.58 -1.32 -20.29
N PRO A 282 -10.37 -1.17 -21.62
CA PRO A 282 -11.31 -0.47 -22.50
C PRO A 282 -12.69 -1.14 -22.59
N GLU A 283 -12.77 -2.45 -22.35
CA GLU A 283 -14.04 -3.18 -22.30
C GLU A 283 -14.91 -2.74 -21.12
N VAL A 284 -14.29 -2.40 -19.98
CA VAL A 284 -15.00 -1.93 -18.79
C VAL A 284 -15.66 -0.58 -19.07
N ILE A 285 -14.97 0.31 -19.80
CA ILE A 285 -15.56 1.59 -20.23
C ILE A 285 -16.84 1.35 -21.03
N SER A 286 -16.82 0.36 -21.92
CA SER A 286 -17.98 0.01 -22.74
C SER A 286 -19.13 -0.54 -21.88
N TYR A 287 -18.83 -1.44 -20.95
CA TYR A 287 -19.84 -1.98 -20.03
C TYR A 287 -20.51 -0.89 -19.20
N ILE A 288 -19.73 0.07 -18.71
CA ILE A 288 -20.25 1.16 -17.88
C ILE A 288 -21.15 2.10 -18.69
N LYS A 289 -20.82 2.37 -19.95
CA LYS A 289 -21.67 3.18 -20.84
C LYS A 289 -23.00 2.49 -21.19
N GLU A 290 -22.95 1.19 -21.42
CA GLU A 290 -24.11 0.42 -21.90
C GLU A 290 -25.06 0.04 -20.76
N PHE A 291 -24.52 -0.31 -19.59
CA PHE A 291 -25.28 -1.00 -18.55
C PHE A 291 -25.50 -0.19 -17.26
N VAL A 292 -24.95 1.02 -17.13
CA VAL A 292 -25.11 1.85 -15.92
C VAL A 292 -25.80 3.17 -16.24
N LYS A 293 -26.93 3.42 -15.58
CA LYS A 293 -27.72 4.66 -15.71
C LYS A 293 -27.17 5.76 -14.81
N GLY A 294 -26.94 6.95 -15.37
CA GLY A 294 -26.59 8.17 -14.62
C GLY A 294 -25.49 8.97 -15.31
N ASP A 295 -25.50 10.28 -15.12
CA ASP A 295 -24.57 11.20 -15.78
C ASP A 295 -23.27 11.35 -15.00
N SER A 296 -23.33 11.22 -13.67
CA SER A 296 -22.13 11.22 -12.84
C SER A 296 -22.20 10.24 -11.67
N PHE A 297 -21.16 9.43 -11.48
CA PHE A 297 -21.09 8.49 -10.36
C PHE A 297 -19.67 8.05 -10.01
N ILE A 298 -19.53 7.48 -8.81
CA ILE A 298 -18.35 6.77 -8.35
C ILE A 298 -18.81 5.40 -7.84
N LEU A 299 -18.44 4.33 -8.54
CA LEU A 299 -18.73 2.95 -8.14
C LEU A 299 -17.50 2.28 -7.55
N ASP A 300 -17.71 1.42 -6.55
CA ASP A 300 -16.70 0.54 -5.99
C ASP A 300 -17.01 -0.91 -6.39
N SER A 301 -16.02 -1.57 -6.99
CA SER A 301 -16.21 -2.84 -7.68
C SER A 301 -14.97 -3.72 -7.64
N GLU A 302 -15.15 -5.00 -7.94
CA GLU A 302 -14.05 -5.93 -8.21
C GLU A 302 -14.08 -6.37 -9.67
N ALA A 303 -12.96 -6.24 -10.37
CA ALA A 303 -12.79 -6.81 -11.71
C ALA A 303 -12.18 -8.22 -11.59
N VAL A 304 -12.94 -9.23 -12.02
CA VAL A 304 -12.61 -10.65 -11.87
C VAL A 304 -12.39 -11.26 -13.25
N GLY A 305 -11.25 -11.94 -13.41
CA GLY A 305 -10.95 -12.64 -14.66
C GLY A 305 -11.81 -13.90 -14.83
N TYR A 306 -12.12 -14.28 -16.06
CA TYR A 306 -12.77 -15.55 -16.35
C TYR A 306 -12.27 -16.16 -17.68
N ASP A 307 -12.35 -17.49 -17.77
CA ASP A 307 -12.05 -18.19 -19.01
C ASP A 307 -13.24 -18.12 -19.98
N LYS A 308 -13.00 -17.65 -21.21
CA LYS A 308 -14.06 -17.41 -22.20
C LYS A 308 -14.86 -18.66 -22.57
N LYS A 309 -14.22 -19.83 -22.60
CA LYS A 309 -14.80 -21.09 -23.08
C LYS A 309 -15.58 -21.79 -21.97
N THR A 310 -14.94 -21.96 -20.82
CA THR A 310 -15.49 -22.69 -19.67
C THR A 310 -16.35 -21.82 -18.78
N LYS A 311 -16.26 -20.49 -18.92
CA LYS A 311 -16.98 -19.50 -18.10
C LYS A 311 -16.69 -19.61 -16.61
N ARG A 312 -15.55 -20.22 -16.25
CA ARG A 312 -15.05 -20.31 -14.87
C ARG A 312 -14.20 -19.08 -14.55
N TYR A 313 -14.34 -18.54 -13.34
CA TYR A 313 -13.50 -17.46 -12.87
C TYR A 313 -12.05 -17.92 -12.70
N THR A 314 -11.11 -17.04 -13.03
CA THR A 314 -9.66 -17.27 -12.90
C THR A 314 -9.12 -16.52 -11.69
N ASP A 315 -7.97 -16.96 -11.17
CA ASP A 315 -7.32 -16.28 -10.05
C ASP A 315 -6.89 -14.83 -10.36
N PHE A 316 -6.67 -14.04 -9.30
CA PHE A 316 -6.16 -12.67 -9.43
C PHE A 316 -4.80 -12.59 -10.15
N GLN A 317 -3.94 -13.60 -10.02
CA GLN A 317 -2.59 -13.53 -10.60
C GLN A 317 -2.66 -13.47 -12.13
N ALA A 318 -3.53 -14.29 -12.73
CA ALA A 318 -3.78 -14.30 -14.16
C ALA A 318 -4.20 -12.93 -14.68
N ILE A 319 -5.04 -12.18 -13.95
CA ILE A 319 -5.51 -10.86 -14.40
C ILE A 319 -4.55 -9.72 -14.04
N SER A 320 -3.79 -9.85 -12.94
CA SER A 320 -2.89 -8.79 -12.42
C SER A 320 -1.82 -8.34 -13.43
N GLN A 321 -1.43 -9.22 -14.37
CA GLN A 321 -0.49 -8.88 -15.44
C GLN A 321 -1.00 -7.77 -16.38
N ARG A 322 -2.32 -7.53 -16.42
CA ARG A 322 -2.91 -6.45 -17.22
C ARG A 322 -2.67 -5.06 -16.64
N ILE A 323 -2.67 -4.93 -15.30
CA ILE A 323 -2.62 -3.64 -14.60
C ILE A 323 -1.41 -2.80 -15.05
N LYS A 324 -0.23 -3.44 -15.14
CA LYS A 324 1.03 -2.77 -15.51
C LYS A 324 1.33 -2.76 -17.01
N ARG A 325 0.52 -3.43 -17.83
CA ARG A 325 0.77 -3.59 -19.27
C ARG A 325 0.28 -2.36 -20.02
N LYS A 326 1.15 -1.76 -20.84
CA LYS A 326 0.84 -0.56 -21.65
C LYS A 326 0.76 -0.82 -23.16
N TYR A 327 0.95 -2.07 -23.60
CA TYR A 327 1.04 -2.48 -25.00
C TYR A 327 0.30 -3.80 -25.23
N GLU A 328 -0.18 -4.02 -26.47
CA GLU A 328 -1.03 -5.15 -26.87
C GLU A 328 -2.34 -5.29 -26.04
N ILE A 329 -2.91 -4.17 -25.59
CA ILE A 329 -4.08 -4.15 -24.69
C ILE A 329 -5.26 -4.94 -25.26
N LYS A 330 -5.58 -4.76 -26.55
CA LYS A 330 -6.72 -5.46 -27.19
C LYS A 330 -6.59 -6.98 -27.11
N LYS A 331 -5.42 -7.50 -27.50
CA LYS A 331 -5.10 -8.94 -27.46
C LYS A 331 -5.15 -9.49 -26.03
N LEU A 332 -4.67 -8.72 -25.05
CA LEU A 332 -4.75 -9.11 -23.63
C LEU A 332 -6.18 -9.11 -23.10
N SER A 333 -7.00 -8.13 -23.48
CA SER A 333 -8.42 -8.05 -23.10
C SER A 333 -9.21 -9.22 -23.70
N GLU A 334 -8.85 -9.64 -24.90
CA GLU A 334 -9.44 -10.82 -25.53
C GLU A 334 -9.02 -12.13 -24.88
N LYS A 335 -7.77 -12.24 -24.45
CA LYS A 335 -7.22 -13.44 -23.80
C LYS A 335 -7.68 -13.57 -22.35
N LEU A 336 -7.80 -12.45 -21.64
CA LEU A 336 -8.08 -12.37 -20.21
C LEU A 336 -9.21 -11.37 -19.97
N PRO A 337 -10.45 -11.70 -20.37
CA PRO A 337 -11.58 -10.81 -20.15
C PRO A 337 -11.90 -10.70 -18.66
N VAL A 338 -12.59 -9.61 -18.29
CA VAL A 338 -13.06 -9.38 -16.93
C VAL A 338 -14.57 -9.25 -16.86
N GLU A 339 -15.13 -9.69 -15.75
CA GLU A 339 -16.45 -9.30 -15.26
C GLU A 339 -16.27 -8.30 -14.12
N VAL A 340 -17.00 -7.19 -14.17
CA VAL A 340 -17.01 -6.16 -13.12
C VAL A 340 -18.15 -6.45 -12.17
N ASN A 341 -17.81 -6.61 -10.89
CA ASN A 341 -18.74 -6.93 -9.81
C ASN A 341 -18.88 -5.70 -8.91
N VAL A 342 -19.96 -4.93 -9.06
CA VAL A 342 -20.17 -3.67 -8.33
C VAL A 342 -20.80 -3.95 -6.97
N PHE A 343 -20.18 -3.49 -5.90
CA PHE A 343 -20.62 -3.75 -4.53
C PHE A 343 -20.88 -2.50 -3.68
N ASP A 344 -20.58 -1.30 -4.20
CA ASP A 344 -20.90 -0.04 -3.54
C ASP A 344 -20.99 1.14 -4.52
N ILE A 345 -21.60 2.24 -4.06
CA ILE A 345 -21.69 3.52 -4.76
C ILE A 345 -21.40 4.67 -3.79
N LEU A 346 -20.48 5.54 -4.17
CA LEU A 346 -19.92 6.58 -3.29
C LEU A 346 -20.43 7.98 -3.69
N TYR A 347 -20.88 8.12 -4.92
CA TYR A 347 -21.43 9.35 -5.48
C TYR A 347 -22.41 9.01 -6.60
N TYR A 348 -23.51 9.76 -6.69
CA TYR A 348 -24.49 9.63 -7.77
C TYR A 348 -25.16 10.97 -8.09
N ASN A 349 -25.05 11.45 -9.33
CA ASN A 349 -25.73 12.62 -9.90
C ASN A 349 -25.78 13.83 -8.95
N GLY A 350 -24.62 14.34 -8.51
CA GLY A 350 -24.56 15.49 -7.59
C GLY A 350 -24.54 15.12 -6.11
N LYS A 351 -24.99 13.92 -5.74
CA LYS A 351 -25.14 13.50 -4.34
C LYS A 351 -23.94 12.70 -3.85
N ASN A 352 -23.39 13.12 -2.70
CA ASN A 352 -22.40 12.37 -1.94
C ASN A 352 -23.12 11.25 -1.17
N GLU A 353 -22.70 10.00 -1.37
CA GLU A 353 -23.30 8.82 -0.73
C GLU A 353 -22.45 8.26 0.42
N LEU A 354 -21.32 8.88 0.78
CA LEU A 354 -20.41 8.36 1.81
C LEU A 354 -21.08 8.16 3.18
N GLU A 355 -21.96 9.08 3.59
CA GLU A 355 -22.69 8.98 4.87
C GLU A 355 -24.05 8.27 4.74
N THR A 356 -24.46 7.89 3.53
CA THR A 356 -25.70 7.14 3.31
C THR A 356 -25.53 5.71 3.83
N PRO A 357 -26.50 5.12 4.57
CA PRO A 357 -26.47 3.72 4.99
C PRO A 357 -26.18 2.72 3.86
N PHE A 358 -25.37 1.69 4.13
CA PHE A 358 -24.98 0.68 3.13
C PHE A 358 -26.19 0.06 2.42
N GLN A 359 -27.27 -0.24 3.13
CA GLN A 359 -28.49 -0.79 2.53
C GLN A 359 -29.02 0.09 1.40
N LYS A 360 -29.12 1.41 1.63
CA LYS A 360 -29.61 2.36 0.63
C LYS A 360 -28.67 2.48 -0.57
N ARG A 361 -27.35 2.39 -0.34
CA ARG A 361 -26.35 2.36 -1.41
C ARG A 361 -26.46 1.08 -2.25
N ALA A 362 -26.69 -0.07 -1.60
CA ALA A 362 -26.90 -1.36 -2.26
C ALA A 362 -28.22 -1.41 -3.08
N GLU A 363 -29.28 -0.77 -2.60
CA GLU A 363 -30.52 -0.59 -3.37
C GLU A 363 -30.32 0.32 -4.58
N LEU A 364 -29.55 1.40 -4.42
CA LEU A 364 -29.24 2.32 -5.52
C LEU A 364 -28.48 1.64 -6.66
N ILE A 365 -27.44 0.85 -6.36
CA ILE A 365 -26.70 0.12 -7.42
C ILE A 365 -27.59 -0.85 -8.18
N ARG A 366 -28.50 -1.57 -7.51
CA ARG A 366 -29.48 -2.47 -8.17
C ARG A 366 -30.44 -1.72 -9.08
N LYS A 367 -30.80 -0.48 -8.74
CA LYS A 367 -31.71 0.34 -9.54
C LYS A 367 -31.05 0.86 -10.82
N ILE A 368 -29.77 1.19 -10.77
CA ILE A 368 -29.08 1.89 -11.87
C ILE A 368 -28.30 0.94 -12.78
N ILE A 369 -28.00 -0.29 -12.34
CA ILE A 369 -27.22 -1.27 -13.10
C ILE A 369 -28.16 -2.28 -13.75
N THR A 370 -28.01 -2.47 -15.06
CA THR A 370 -28.61 -3.59 -15.80
C THR A 370 -27.60 -4.72 -15.85
N GLU A 371 -27.85 -5.82 -15.13
CA GLU A 371 -26.88 -6.89 -15.00
C GLU A 371 -26.69 -7.68 -16.30
N HIS A 372 -25.44 -7.91 -16.66
CA HIS A 372 -25.03 -8.77 -17.75
C HIS A 372 -23.89 -9.68 -17.27
N PRO A 373 -24.16 -10.98 -17.01
CA PRO A 373 -23.14 -11.94 -16.62
C PRO A 373 -21.95 -11.93 -17.58
N TYR A 374 -20.75 -12.11 -17.03
CA TYR A 374 -19.45 -12.05 -17.70
C TYR A 374 -19.08 -10.68 -18.29
N LYS A 375 -19.79 -9.62 -17.91
CA LYS A 375 -19.47 -8.22 -18.23
C LYS A 375 -19.58 -7.33 -16.98
N LEU A 376 -20.79 -7.10 -16.49
CA LEU A 376 -21.07 -6.21 -15.36
C LEU A 376 -22.26 -6.76 -14.56
N ILE A 377 -22.07 -7.02 -13.28
CA ILE A 377 -23.15 -7.42 -12.36
C ILE A 377 -23.06 -6.64 -11.05
N VAL A 378 -24.17 -6.60 -10.32
CA VAL A 378 -24.13 -6.25 -8.89
C VAL A 378 -23.56 -7.46 -8.14
N SER A 379 -22.74 -7.19 -7.13
CA SER A 379 -22.17 -8.21 -6.26
C SER A 379 -23.25 -9.16 -5.76
N LYS A 380 -23.01 -10.47 -5.90
CA LYS A 380 -23.89 -11.50 -5.35
C LYS A 380 -24.01 -11.25 -3.84
N MET A 381 -25.21 -10.92 -3.38
CA MET A 381 -25.48 -10.47 -2.02
C MET A 381 -26.75 -11.12 -1.45
N LYS A 382 -26.76 -11.37 -0.14
CA LYS A 382 -27.95 -11.74 0.63
C LYS A 382 -27.98 -10.98 1.95
N ILE A 383 -29.17 -10.60 2.42
CA ILE A 383 -29.37 -10.10 3.79
C ILE A 383 -29.93 -11.25 4.61
N THR A 384 -29.32 -11.55 5.76
CA THR A 384 -29.75 -12.68 6.59
C THR A 384 -29.40 -12.47 8.06
N SER A 385 -30.17 -13.14 8.92
CA SER A 385 -29.90 -13.37 10.34
C SER A 385 -29.57 -14.84 10.65
N ASN A 386 -29.53 -15.71 9.64
CA ASN A 386 -29.42 -17.16 9.77
C ASN A 386 -28.02 -17.66 9.37
N GLU A 387 -27.30 -18.23 10.33
CA GLU A 387 -25.95 -18.77 10.13
C GLU A 387 -25.88 -19.93 9.12
N LYS A 388 -26.95 -20.73 8.97
CA LYS A 388 -26.98 -21.81 7.98
C LYS A 388 -26.92 -21.25 6.56
N GLU A 389 -27.68 -20.19 6.31
CA GLU A 389 -27.67 -19.50 5.01
C GLU A 389 -26.31 -18.87 4.73
N VAL A 390 -25.64 -18.32 5.75
CA VAL A 390 -24.26 -17.82 5.61
C VAL A 390 -23.30 -18.95 5.23
N LYS A 391 -23.39 -20.11 5.89
CA LYS A 391 -22.54 -21.28 5.60
C LYS A 391 -22.76 -21.78 4.16
N GLU A 392 -24.00 -21.86 3.70
CA GLU A 392 -24.33 -22.25 2.32
C GLU A 392 -23.79 -21.24 1.31
N PHE A 393 -23.99 -19.95 1.58
CA PHE A 393 -23.52 -18.87 0.73
C PHE A 393 -21.98 -18.84 0.64
N TYR A 394 -21.30 -19.07 1.77
CA TYR A 394 -19.84 -19.22 1.84
C TYR A 394 -19.35 -20.41 1.01
N LYS A 395 -19.95 -21.60 1.18
CA LYS A 395 -19.61 -22.79 0.38
C LYS A 395 -19.81 -22.52 -1.12
N LYS A 396 -20.89 -21.82 -1.49
CA LYS A 396 -21.16 -21.45 -2.88
C LYS A 396 -20.10 -20.49 -3.43
N ALA A 397 -19.69 -19.49 -2.66
CA ALA A 397 -18.63 -18.55 -3.07
C ALA A 397 -17.30 -19.27 -3.36
N LEU A 398 -16.91 -20.24 -2.51
CA LEU A 398 -15.73 -21.06 -2.74
C LEU A 398 -15.87 -21.95 -3.98
N LYS A 399 -17.06 -22.57 -4.18
CA LYS A 399 -17.35 -23.38 -5.36
C LYS A 399 -17.28 -22.56 -6.66
N ASP A 400 -17.66 -21.29 -6.62
CA ASP A 400 -17.56 -20.33 -7.72
C ASP A 400 -16.12 -19.76 -7.87
N ASN A 401 -15.11 -20.37 -7.23
CA ASN A 401 -13.69 -19.99 -7.28
C ASN A 401 -13.41 -18.55 -6.78
N GLN A 402 -14.11 -18.12 -5.73
CA GLN A 402 -13.90 -16.83 -5.05
C GLN A 402 -13.18 -17.02 -3.70
N GLU A 403 -12.60 -15.94 -3.15
CA GLU A 403 -11.77 -16.02 -1.95
C GLU A 403 -12.55 -16.35 -0.66
N GLY A 404 -13.88 -16.21 -0.67
CA GLY A 404 -14.74 -16.39 0.51
C GLY A 404 -15.93 -15.42 0.49
N ILE A 405 -16.29 -14.86 1.64
CA ILE A 405 -17.40 -13.90 1.77
C ILE A 405 -17.01 -12.64 2.54
N MET A 406 -17.73 -11.57 2.26
CA MET A 406 -17.70 -10.30 2.99
C MET A 406 -18.97 -10.19 3.83
N PHE A 407 -18.86 -9.63 5.03
CA PHE A 407 -19.97 -9.24 5.87
C PHE A 407 -20.02 -7.72 5.98
N LYS A 408 -21.21 -7.13 5.92
CA LYS A 408 -21.41 -5.68 6.01
C LYS A 408 -22.59 -5.36 6.94
N ASN A 409 -22.40 -4.38 7.82
CA ASN A 409 -23.50 -3.79 8.58
C ASN A 409 -24.35 -2.91 7.65
N LEU A 410 -25.68 -3.02 7.76
CA LEU A 410 -26.64 -2.37 6.85
C LEU A 410 -26.71 -0.85 7.02
N GLU A 411 -26.49 -0.35 8.24
CA GLU A 411 -26.54 1.07 8.60
C GLU A 411 -25.18 1.76 8.50
N ALA A 412 -24.14 1.03 8.10
CA ALA A 412 -22.79 1.55 8.04
C ALA A 412 -22.60 2.60 6.93
N PRO A 413 -21.99 3.76 7.23
CA PRO A 413 -21.49 4.68 6.21
C PRO A 413 -20.27 4.07 5.50
N TYR A 414 -19.96 4.56 4.30
CA TYR A 414 -18.71 4.26 3.63
C TYR A 414 -17.59 5.13 4.19
N LYS A 415 -16.48 4.51 4.63
CA LYS A 415 -15.35 5.23 5.24
C LYS A 415 -14.07 5.04 4.39
N PRO A 416 -13.75 5.97 3.49
CA PRO A 416 -12.57 5.90 2.61
C PRO A 416 -11.26 5.64 3.36
N GLY A 417 -10.42 4.76 2.82
CA GLY A 417 -9.07 4.48 3.32
C GLY A 417 -8.95 3.85 4.71
N ARG A 418 -10.07 3.67 5.42
CA ARG A 418 -10.08 3.12 6.78
C ARG A 418 -10.31 1.62 6.78
N ARG A 419 -9.62 0.95 7.71
CA ARG A 419 -9.94 -0.43 8.09
C ARG A 419 -10.99 -0.40 9.18
N VAL A 420 -12.22 -0.70 8.81
CA VAL A 420 -13.41 -0.53 9.65
C VAL A 420 -13.85 -1.84 10.29
N GLY A 421 -14.45 -1.75 11.48
CA GLY A 421 -15.10 -2.90 12.13
C GLY A 421 -16.44 -3.26 11.48
N ASN A 422 -17.14 -2.29 10.89
CA ASN A 422 -18.46 -2.48 10.29
C ASN A 422 -18.47 -3.22 8.92
N MET A 423 -17.30 -3.72 8.50
CA MET A 423 -17.14 -4.60 7.33
C MET A 423 -16.07 -5.65 7.63
N LEU A 424 -16.45 -6.93 7.54
CA LEU A 424 -15.58 -8.06 7.85
C LEU A 424 -15.40 -8.97 6.64
N LYS A 425 -14.31 -9.74 6.62
CA LYS A 425 -14.04 -10.76 5.60
C LYS A 425 -13.80 -12.12 6.25
N LEU A 426 -14.39 -13.15 5.69
CA LEU A 426 -14.14 -14.54 6.06
C LEU A 426 -13.58 -15.28 4.85
N LYS A 427 -12.41 -15.88 5.06
CA LYS A 427 -11.68 -16.70 4.08
C LYS A 427 -11.46 -18.09 4.67
N PRO A 428 -11.19 -19.10 3.84
CA PRO A 428 -10.68 -20.37 4.33
C PRO A 428 -9.43 -20.13 5.17
N GLU A 429 -9.28 -20.84 6.27
CA GLU A 429 -8.00 -20.90 6.94
C GLU A 429 -7.00 -21.58 6.01
N THR A 430 -5.89 -20.91 5.74
CA THR A 430 -4.69 -21.56 5.25
C THR A 430 -4.02 -22.20 6.46
N ASN A 431 -3.70 -23.48 6.36
CA ASN A 431 -2.96 -24.17 7.41
C ASN A 431 -1.59 -23.51 7.52
N ASP A 432 -1.10 -23.33 8.74
CA ASP A 432 0.30 -22.95 8.94
C ASP A 432 1.19 -24.17 8.60
N LEU A 433 2.37 -23.91 8.04
CA LEU A 433 3.40 -24.94 7.85
C LEU A 433 4.46 -24.78 8.92
N ASP A 434 4.82 -25.87 9.57
CA ASP A 434 6.02 -25.90 10.40
C ASP A 434 7.24 -26.12 9.50
N LEU A 435 8.20 -25.21 9.52
CA LEU A 435 9.38 -25.20 8.64
C LEU A 435 10.64 -24.92 9.47
N VAL A 436 11.80 -25.38 8.97
CA VAL A 436 13.08 -25.15 9.64
C VAL A 436 13.80 -23.94 9.05
N ILE A 437 14.48 -23.17 9.90
CA ILE A 437 15.38 -22.09 9.47
C ILE A 437 16.74 -22.69 9.09
N THR A 438 17.16 -22.48 7.84
CA THR A 438 18.44 -22.99 7.29
C THR A 438 19.42 -21.88 6.91
N GLY A 439 18.97 -20.63 6.94
CA GLY A 439 19.80 -19.46 6.70
C GLY A 439 19.11 -18.17 7.10
N ALA A 440 19.83 -17.06 7.02
CA ALA A 440 19.29 -15.74 7.29
C ALA A 440 20.08 -14.64 6.60
N GLU A 441 19.59 -13.40 6.68
CA GLU A 441 20.26 -12.19 6.23
C GLU A 441 20.40 -11.16 7.35
N TRP A 442 21.59 -10.56 7.43
CA TRP A 442 21.87 -9.43 8.30
C TRP A 442 21.02 -8.19 7.91
N GLY A 443 20.40 -7.58 8.92
CA GLY A 443 19.56 -6.41 8.76
C GLY A 443 20.30 -5.14 8.38
N THR A 444 19.53 -4.14 7.96
CA THR A 444 20.03 -2.81 7.60
C THR A 444 19.32 -1.72 8.41
N GLY A 445 19.87 -0.51 8.44
CA GLY A 445 19.31 0.61 9.21
C GLY A 445 19.23 0.27 10.70
N LYS A 446 18.05 0.41 11.30
CA LYS A 446 17.81 0.15 12.73
C LYS A 446 18.08 -1.29 13.18
N ARG A 447 18.10 -2.25 12.25
CA ARG A 447 18.33 -3.68 12.52
C ARG A 447 19.73 -4.15 12.10
N ALA A 448 20.66 -3.21 11.90
CA ALA A 448 22.06 -3.57 11.67
C ALA A 448 22.60 -4.38 12.88
N GLY A 449 23.31 -5.48 12.61
CA GLY A 449 23.83 -6.39 13.64
C GLY A 449 22.85 -7.48 14.12
N TRP A 450 21.64 -7.52 13.54
CA TRP A 450 20.62 -8.53 13.82
C TRP A 450 20.30 -9.32 12.56
N LEU A 451 20.11 -10.62 12.68
CA LEU A 451 19.46 -11.45 11.66
C LEU A 451 18.01 -10.98 11.53
N SER A 452 17.60 -10.62 10.32
CA SER A 452 16.34 -9.89 10.09
C SER A 452 15.43 -10.50 9.04
N SER A 453 15.98 -11.39 8.21
CA SER A 453 15.25 -12.17 7.23
C SER A 453 15.74 -13.61 7.31
N PHE A 454 14.85 -14.58 7.36
CA PHE A 454 15.16 -15.99 7.62
C PHE A 454 14.75 -16.84 6.42
N ILE A 455 15.66 -17.70 5.96
CA ILE A 455 15.43 -18.67 4.90
C ILE A 455 14.75 -19.88 5.51
N LEU A 456 13.60 -20.24 4.96
CA LEU A 456 12.75 -21.34 5.39
C LEU A 456 12.93 -22.54 4.47
N SER A 457 13.01 -23.73 5.05
CA SER A 457 13.11 -24.98 4.29
C SER A 457 12.09 -26.01 4.75
N CYS A 458 11.57 -26.76 3.77
CA CYS A 458 10.80 -27.98 3.99
C CYS A 458 11.72 -29.21 3.93
N LYS A 459 11.22 -30.36 4.40
CA LYS A 459 11.96 -31.62 4.37
C LYS A 459 11.76 -32.33 3.03
N ASN A 460 12.83 -32.83 2.43
CA ASN A 460 12.77 -33.78 1.33
C ASN A 460 13.73 -34.93 1.62
N GLU A 461 13.19 -36.11 1.95
CA GLU A 461 13.99 -37.25 2.42
C GLU A 461 14.95 -36.86 3.56
N ASN A 462 16.26 -36.80 3.28
CA ASN A 462 17.33 -36.45 4.22
C ASN A 462 17.86 -35.02 4.05
N GLU A 463 17.26 -34.23 3.16
CA GLU A 463 17.68 -32.87 2.83
C GLU A 463 16.62 -31.82 3.24
N PHE A 464 17.09 -30.58 3.40
CA PHE A 464 16.24 -29.42 3.63
C PHE A 464 16.24 -28.53 2.40
N LEU A 465 15.08 -28.41 1.74
CA LEU A 465 14.93 -27.63 0.52
C LEU A 465 14.31 -26.28 0.84
N GLU A 466 14.97 -25.20 0.43
CA GLU A 466 14.46 -23.84 0.59
C GLU A 466 13.11 -23.68 -0.11
N ILE A 467 12.18 -22.98 0.54
CA ILE A 467 10.81 -22.74 0.04
C ILE A 467 10.37 -21.28 0.24
N GLY A 468 11.21 -20.44 0.80
CA GLY A 468 10.87 -19.04 0.99
C GLY A 468 11.80 -18.30 1.93
N LYS A 469 11.58 -17.00 2.02
CA LYS A 469 12.26 -16.12 2.96
C LYS A 469 11.23 -15.29 3.72
N VAL A 470 11.39 -15.17 5.04
CA VAL A 470 10.46 -14.44 5.91
C VAL A 470 11.19 -13.38 6.72
N GLY A 471 10.61 -12.18 6.81
CA GLY A 471 11.07 -11.10 7.69
C GLY A 471 9.91 -10.42 8.45
N THR A 472 8.73 -11.07 8.44
CA THR A 472 7.46 -10.54 8.97
C THR A 472 6.85 -11.51 9.97
N GLY A 473 6.01 -11.01 10.88
CA GLY A 473 5.46 -11.79 11.99
C GLY A 473 6.30 -11.73 13.27
N ILE A 474 7.45 -11.06 13.22
CA ILE A 474 8.43 -11.01 14.31
C ILE A 474 8.35 -9.65 15.01
N LYS A 475 8.30 -9.67 16.34
CA LYS A 475 8.24 -8.49 17.21
C LYS A 475 9.64 -8.00 17.55
N GLU A 476 9.76 -6.74 17.98
CA GLU A 476 11.06 -6.16 18.35
C GLU A 476 11.59 -6.69 19.70
N LYS A 477 10.68 -7.13 20.59
CA LYS A 477 10.96 -7.83 21.85
C LYS A 477 9.98 -9.00 22.04
N SER A 478 10.42 -10.06 22.70
CA SER A 478 9.74 -11.35 22.85
C SER A 478 8.49 -11.39 23.77
N LYS A 479 8.17 -10.31 24.50
CA LYS A 479 7.10 -10.31 25.52
C LYS A 479 5.67 -10.59 25.02
N GLU A 480 5.42 -10.55 23.70
CA GLU A 480 4.08 -10.71 23.10
C GLU A 480 4.08 -11.59 21.83
N GLY A 481 5.04 -12.49 21.69
CA GLY A 481 5.20 -13.39 20.53
C GLY A 481 6.65 -13.50 20.09
N VAL A 482 6.91 -14.14 18.94
CA VAL A 482 8.28 -14.39 18.47
C VAL A 482 9.04 -13.08 18.29
N GLY A 483 10.08 -12.90 19.10
CA GLY A 483 10.92 -11.71 19.11
C GLY A 483 12.14 -11.84 18.19
N PHE A 484 12.60 -10.71 17.64
CA PHE A 484 13.88 -10.66 16.93
C PHE A 484 15.05 -10.98 17.87
N ASP A 485 14.92 -10.64 19.14
CA ASP A 485 15.91 -10.86 20.20
C ASP A 485 16.06 -12.35 20.47
N GLU A 486 14.94 -13.02 20.72
CA GLU A 486 14.85 -14.46 20.94
C GLU A 486 15.38 -15.27 19.74
N LEU A 487 14.97 -14.91 18.51
CA LEU A 487 15.49 -15.56 17.30
C LEU A 487 17.00 -15.36 17.14
N ASN A 488 17.51 -14.16 17.40
CA ASN A 488 18.95 -13.89 17.27
C ASN A 488 19.77 -14.63 18.32
N GLU A 489 19.28 -14.72 19.55
CA GLU A 489 19.91 -15.48 20.64
C GLU A 489 20.03 -16.97 20.28
N LYS A 490 18.94 -17.56 19.76
CA LYS A 490 18.92 -18.98 19.35
C LYS A 490 19.72 -19.27 18.08
N LEU A 491 19.69 -18.37 17.08
CA LEU A 491 20.25 -18.63 15.74
C LEU A 491 21.72 -18.24 15.58
N LYS A 492 22.21 -17.20 16.27
CA LYS A 492 23.62 -16.77 16.14
C LYS A 492 24.62 -17.88 16.49
N PRO A 493 24.43 -18.67 17.57
CA PRO A 493 25.33 -19.79 17.89
C PRO A 493 25.32 -20.91 16.83
N LEU A 494 24.32 -20.93 15.95
CA LEU A 494 24.11 -21.95 14.94
C LEU A 494 24.64 -21.55 13.56
N ILE A 495 25.28 -20.39 13.43
CA ILE A 495 25.85 -19.93 12.16
C ILE A 495 27.02 -20.85 11.76
N ILE A 496 26.92 -21.44 10.57
CA ILE A 496 27.95 -22.35 10.02
C ILE A 496 28.82 -21.68 8.96
N LYS A 497 28.31 -20.64 8.29
CA LYS A 497 29.04 -19.89 7.27
C LYS A 497 28.42 -18.51 7.08
N GLU A 498 29.26 -17.52 6.84
CA GLU A 498 28.85 -16.16 6.48
C GLU A 498 29.43 -15.74 5.13
N SER A 499 28.63 -15.07 4.30
CA SER A 499 29.07 -14.46 3.05
C SER A 499 28.32 -13.15 2.80
N GLY A 500 28.99 -12.03 3.05
CA GLY A 500 28.40 -10.70 2.90
C GLY A 500 27.23 -10.49 3.86
N LYS A 501 26.00 -10.44 3.33
CA LYS A 501 24.79 -10.30 4.14
C LYS A 501 24.12 -11.62 4.48
N GLU A 502 24.46 -12.69 3.77
CA GLU A 502 23.82 -13.99 3.90
C GLU A 502 24.59 -14.85 4.91
N VAL A 503 23.84 -15.54 5.76
CA VAL A 503 24.37 -16.51 6.72
C VAL A 503 23.69 -17.85 6.50
N LYS A 504 24.48 -18.92 6.50
CA LYS A 504 23.97 -20.29 6.58
C LYS A 504 23.88 -20.70 8.05
N ILE A 505 22.79 -21.33 8.41
CA ILE A 505 22.47 -21.70 9.80
C ILE A 505 22.30 -23.22 9.86
N LYS A 506 22.83 -23.84 10.91
CA LYS A 506 22.61 -25.25 11.21
C LYS A 506 21.10 -25.49 11.41
N PRO A 507 20.45 -26.38 10.63
CA PRO A 507 19.01 -26.60 10.72
C PRO A 507 18.63 -27.22 12.07
N SER A 508 18.07 -26.43 12.98
CA SER A 508 17.56 -26.93 14.26
C SER A 508 16.40 -26.13 14.85
N ILE A 509 16.16 -24.91 14.37
CA ILE A 509 15.07 -24.06 14.87
C ILE A 509 13.86 -24.19 13.93
N VAL A 510 12.76 -24.71 14.46
CA VAL A 510 11.48 -24.86 13.74
C VAL A 510 10.56 -23.70 14.07
N VAL A 511 9.88 -23.18 13.05
CA VAL A 511 8.92 -22.08 13.15
C VAL A 511 7.64 -22.45 12.42
N SER A 512 6.52 -22.03 13.00
CA SER A 512 5.23 -22.12 12.33
C SER A 512 5.05 -20.90 11.43
N ILE A 513 4.69 -21.17 10.17
CA ILE A 513 4.64 -20.20 9.11
C ILE A 513 3.23 -20.14 8.56
N HIS A 514 2.59 -18.99 8.79
CA HIS A 514 1.39 -18.63 8.06
C HIS A 514 1.76 -18.10 6.69
N TYR A 515 1.05 -18.54 5.66
CA TYR A 515 1.22 -18.09 4.29
C TYR A 515 -0.13 -17.90 3.61
N GLN A 516 -0.13 -17.10 2.55
CA GLN A 516 -1.35 -16.83 1.78
C GLN A 516 -1.61 -17.91 0.71
N ASP A 517 -0.55 -18.33 0.01
CA ASP A 517 -0.60 -19.30 -1.09
C ASP A 517 0.79 -19.91 -1.33
N ILE A 518 0.80 -21.14 -1.87
CA ILE A 518 2.00 -21.83 -2.39
C ILE A 518 2.06 -21.61 -3.90
N GLN A 519 3.25 -21.30 -4.42
CA GLN A 519 3.47 -21.00 -5.84
C GLN A 519 4.60 -21.85 -6.41
N LYS A 520 4.53 -22.21 -7.69
CA LYS A 520 5.69 -22.78 -8.40
C LYS A 520 6.75 -21.70 -8.56
N SER A 521 8.00 -22.01 -8.21
CA SER A 521 9.10 -21.05 -8.29
C SER A 521 10.40 -21.75 -8.70
N PRO A 522 11.08 -21.29 -9.76
CA PRO A 522 12.40 -21.81 -10.13
C PRO A 522 13.53 -21.25 -9.23
N ASN A 523 13.24 -20.28 -8.36
CA ASN A 523 14.25 -19.60 -7.53
C ASN A 523 14.61 -20.38 -6.26
N TYR A 524 13.88 -21.45 -5.95
CA TYR A 524 14.05 -22.23 -4.73
C TYR A 524 14.23 -23.70 -5.09
N ALA A 525 15.12 -24.39 -4.37
CA ALA A 525 15.45 -25.79 -4.64
C ALA A 525 14.25 -26.74 -4.47
N SER A 526 13.26 -26.38 -3.65
CA SER A 526 12.01 -27.13 -3.52
C SER A 526 11.14 -27.07 -4.79
N GLY A 527 11.38 -26.14 -5.70
CA GLY A 527 10.48 -25.82 -6.82
C GLY A 527 9.24 -25.02 -6.41
N TRP A 528 9.12 -24.65 -5.13
CA TRP A 528 7.97 -23.96 -4.55
C TRP A 528 8.38 -22.68 -3.80
N ALA A 529 7.44 -21.74 -3.69
CA ALA A 529 7.59 -20.51 -2.92
C ALA A 529 6.35 -20.23 -2.08
N LEU A 530 6.55 -19.90 -0.81
CA LEU A 530 5.50 -19.34 0.04
C LEU A 530 5.27 -17.86 -0.26
N ARG A 531 4.01 -17.46 -0.47
CA ARG A 531 3.65 -16.06 -0.63
C ARG A 531 3.23 -15.43 0.69
N PHE A 532 3.82 -14.27 0.97
CA PHE A 532 3.64 -13.50 2.21
C PHE A 532 3.80 -14.35 3.49
N PRO A 533 4.89 -15.13 3.60
CA PRO A 533 5.13 -15.93 4.79
C PRO A 533 5.25 -15.02 6.01
N ARG A 534 4.70 -15.46 7.13
CA ARG A 534 4.79 -14.79 8.42
C ARG A 534 5.06 -15.82 9.49
N ILE A 535 6.05 -15.56 10.33
CA ILE A 535 6.25 -16.37 11.52
C ILE A 535 5.08 -16.12 12.46
N THR A 536 4.37 -17.18 12.85
CA THR A 536 3.29 -17.13 13.83
C THR A 536 3.76 -17.63 15.19
N ALA A 537 4.64 -18.63 15.22
CA ALA A 537 5.18 -19.20 16.44
C ALA A 537 6.59 -19.78 16.25
N LEU A 538 7.37 -19.81 17.33
CA LEU A 538 8.51 -20.71 17.49
C LEU A 538 7.98 -22.07 17.95
N ARG A 539 8.51 -23.15 17.38
CA ARG A 539 8.09 -24.53 17.67
C ARG A 539 9.18 -25.28 18.39
N ASP A 540 9.48 -24.81 19.61
CA ASP A 540 10.45 -25.46 20.50
C ASP A 540 10.01 -26.89 20.88
N ASP A 541 8.73 -27.21 20.70
CA ASP A 541 8.12 -28.52 20.87
C ASP A 541 8.35 -29.49 19.69
N ARG A 542 8.96 -29.02 18.58
CA ARG A 542 9.16 -29.82 17.36
C ARG A 542 10.61 -29.91 16.92
N GLY A 543 10.98 -31.07 16.40
CA GLY A 543 12.27 -31.29 15.75
C GLY A 543 12.23 -31.08 14.25
N THR A 544 13.40 -31.07 13.60
CA THR A 544 13.52 -30.97 12.14
C THR A 544 12.93 -32.16 11.38
N HIS A 545 12.56 -33.24 12.08
CA HIS A 545 11.87 -34.38 11.52
C HIS A 545 10.34 -34.18 11.41
N ASP A 546 9.77 -33.24 12.18
CA ASP A 546 8.34 -32.94 12.29
C ASP A 546 7.88 -31.75 11.41
N ILE A 547 8.79 -31.25 10.58
CA ILE A 547 8.50 -30.13 9.67
C ILE A 547 7.79 -30.64 8.42
N ALA A 548 7.10 -29.74 7.74
CA ALA A 548 6.40 -30.04 6.50
C ALA A 548 7.33 -30.64 5.45
N THR A 549 6.86 -31.72 4.83
CA THR A 549 7.56 -32.44 3.76
C THR A 549 7.23 -31.85 2.39
N LEU A 550 8.11 -32.03 1.41
CA LEU A 550 7.86 -31.61 0.04
C LEU A 550 6.56 -32.21 -0.52
N GLU A 551 6.25 -33.46 -0.19
CA GLU A 551 5.00 -34.11 -0.56
C GLU A 551 3.77 -33.43 0.05
N GLU A 552 3.84 -33.00 1.32
CA GLU A 552 2.79 -32.20 1.96
C GLU A 552 2.65 -30.83 1.32
N ILE A 553 3.75 -30.18 0.94
CA ILE A 553 3.71 -28.92 0.18
C ILE A 553 3.02 -29.11 -1.18
N GLU A 554 3.35 -30.18 -1.90
CA GLU A 554 2.72 -30.51 -3.17
C GLU A 554 1.24 -30.85 -3.00
N LYS A 555 0.90 -31.60 -1.96
CA LYS A 555 -0.47 -31.93 -1.60
C LYS A 555 -1.25 -30.69 -1.18
N ASP A 556 -0.65 -29.77 -0.44
CA ASP A 556 -1.26 -28.50 -0.04
C ASP A 556 -1.41 -27.59 -1.25
N PHE A 557 -0.46 -27.55 -2.17
CA PHE A 557 -0.59 -26.85 -3.45
C PHE A 557 -1.69 -27.47 -4.33
N ILE A 558 -1.75 -28.79 -4.42
CA ILE A 558 -2.81 -29.51 -5.13
C ILE A 558 -4.14 -29.33 -4.41
N THR A 559 -4.19 -29.27 -3.08
CA THR A 559 -5.42 -29.03 -2.29
C THR A 559 -5.86 -27.59 -2.41
N GLN A 560 -4.94 -26.65 -2.49
CA GLN A 560 -5.19 -25.26 -2.82
C GLN A 560 -5.76 -25.17 -4.25
N ARG A 561 -5.20 -25.92 -5.20
CA ARG A 561 -5.72 -26.00 -6.58
C ARG A 561 -6.96 -26.87 -6.76
N SER A 562 -7.20 -27.86 -5.91
CA SER A 562 -8.34 -28.78 -5.98
C SER A 562 -9.46 -28.33 -5.06
N LYS A 563 -9.25 -27.47 -4.08
CA LYS A 563 -10.32 -26.55 -3.66
C LYS A 563 -10.76 -25.65 -4.82
N ASN A 564 -9.85 -25.37 -5.78
CA ASN A 564 -10.17 -24.69 -7.04
C ASN A 564 -10.59 -25.65 -8.20
N TYR A 565 -10.64 -26.98 -8.01
CA TYR A 565 -10.96 -27.96 -9.09
C TYR A 565 -11.80 -29.20 -8.70
N LYS A 566 -11.94 -29.54 -7.42
CA LYS A 566 -12.74 -30.66 -6.87
C LYS A 566 -14.07 -30.14 -6.32
N TYR A 567 -14.84 -29.57 -7.22
CA TYR A 567 -16.23 -29.95 -7.40
C TYR A 567 -16.42 -30.11 -8.91
N GLY A 568 -15.80 -31.18 -9.44
CA GLY A 568 -16.07 -31.66 -10.78
C GLY A 568 -17.49 -32.17 -10.89
#